data_AF-A0A7W6P065-F1
#
_entry.id   AF-A0A7W6P065-F1
#
_cell.length_a   1.000
_cell.length_b   1.000
_cell.length_c   1.000
_cell.angle_alpha   90.00
_cell.angle_beta   90.00
_cell.angle_gamma   90.00
#
_symmetry.space_group_name_H-M   'P 1'
#
loop_
_entity.id
_entity.type
_entity.pdbx_description
1 polymer ?
#
loop_
_entity_poly.entity_id
_entity_poly.type
_entity_poly.pdbx_seq_one_letter_code
_entity_poly.pdbx_strand_id
1 'polypeptide(L)'
;MQQKDLNADGINELIISSFPAELGNGATGCYGMVGKNMYLLSSEIGAWRNLTGGLGDNALSFEFHDRAAGKMPDIEVTGPGFCFPIHRYSDGEYRSWKVCN
;
A
#
# COMPACT_ATOMS: atom_id res chain seq x y z
N MET A 1 4.42 3.83 11.16
CA MET A 1 5.39 3.94 10.05
C MET A 1 6.35 2.76 10.16
N GLN A 2 6.63 2.10 9.04
CA GLN A 2 7.61 1.03 8.94
C GLN A 2 8.61 1.38 7.84
N GLN A 3 9.86 0.96 7.99
CA GLN A 3 10.88 1.02 6.93
C GLN A 3 11.28 -0.39 6.53
N LYS A 4 11.32 -0.69 5.23
CA LYS A 4 11.72 -1.99 4.71
C LYS A 4 12.16 -1.85 3.25
N ASP A 5 13.27 -2.47 2.88
CA ASP A 5 13.66 -2.69 1.48
C ASP A 5 12.69 -3.72 0.88
N LEU A 6 11.78 -3.25 0.01
CA LEU A 6 10.72 -4.07 -0.57
C LEU A 6 11.08 -4.67 -1.93
N ASN A 7 12.08 -4.12 -2.62
CA ASN A 7 12.49 -4.55 -3.96
C ASN A 7 13.91 -5.12 -3.99
N ALA A 8 14.59 -5.22 -2.86
CA ALA A 8 15.99 -5.65 -2.72
C ALA A 8 16.99 -4.79 -3.50
N ASP A 9 16.77 -3.46 -3.56
CA ASP A 9 17.72 -2.51 -4.18
C ASP A 9 18.69 -1.85 -3.19
N GLY A 10 18.55 -2.15 -1.89
CA GLY A 10 19.37 -1.58 -0.81
C GLY A 10 18.87 -0.24 -0.28
N ILE A 11 17.74 0.27 -0.78
CA ILE A 11 17.05 1.46 -0.28
C ILE A 11 15.78 1.01 0.43
N ASN A 12 15.54 1.53 1.64
CA ASN A 12 14.32 1.21 2.37
C ASN A 12 13.16 2.08 1.88
N GLU A 13 12.05 1.45 1.54
CA GLU A 13 10.75 2.11 1.40
C GLU A 13 10.15 2.44 2.78
N LEU A 14 9.29 3.48 2.81
CA LEU A 14 8.44 3.78 3.95
C LEU A 14 7.02 3.32 3.70
N ILE A 15 6.48 2.58 4.66
CA ILE A 15 5.07 2.21 4.71
C ILE A 15 4.43 3.05 5.82
N ILE A 16 3.53 3.96 5.42
CA ILE A 16 2.79 4.83 6.33
C ILE A 16 1.36 4.33 6.42
N SER A 17 0.84 4.28 7.64
CA SER A 17 -0.58 4.10 7.91
C SER A 17 -1.06 5.32 8.68
N SER A 18 -2.13 5.94 8.19
CA SER A 18 -2.81 7.06 8.86
C SER A 18 -4.29 6.77 8.95
N PHE A 19 -4.92 7.16 10.04
CA PHE A 19 -6.36 7.03 10.23
C PHE A 19 -7.05 8.36 9.92
N PRO A 20 -8.35 8.35 9.57
CA PRO A 20 -9.14 9.57 9.48
C PRO A 20 -9.03 10.39 10.77
N ALA A 21 -8.85 11.70 10.64
CA ALA A 21 -8.62 12.59 11.78
C ALA A 21 -9.82 12.57 12.75
N GLU A 22 -11.02 12.39 12.22
CA GLU A 22 -12.27 12.34 12.97
C GLU A 22 -12.42 11.06 13.79
N LEU A 23 -11.69 9.99 13.42
CA LEU A 23 -11.87 8.65 13.97
C LEU A 23 -10.66 8.13 14.75
N GLY A 24 -9.53 8.84 14.76
CA GLY A 24 -8.35 8.57 15.58
C GLY A 24 -7.63 7.25 15.28
N ASN A 25 -8.26 6.11 15.56
CA ASN A 25 -7.80 4.76 15.26
C ASN A 25 -8.52 4.12 14.05
N GLY A 26 -9.36 4.88 13.35
CA GLY A 26 -10.10 4.39 12.18
C GLY A 26 -11.17 3.36 12.50
N ALA A 27 -11.64 3.33 13.76
CA ALA A 27 -12.74 2.49 14.18
C ALA A 27 -13.78 3.30 14.96
N THR A 28 -15.04 2.89 14.84
CA THR A 28 -16.12 3.42 15.68
C THR A 28 -16.77 2.29 16.46
N GLY A 29 -17.35 2.61 17.63
CA GLY A 29 -18.09 1.63 18.42
C GLY A 29 -19.30 1.03 17.70
N CYS A 30 -19.90 1.75 16.75
CA CYS A 30 -21.11 1.31 16.04
C CYS A 30 -20.83 0.68 14.67
N TYR A 31 -19.76 1.07 13.98
CA TYR A 31 -19.50 0.69 12.58
C TYR A 31 -18.21 -0.11 12.37
N GLY A 32 -17.46 -0.41 13.44
CA GLY A 32 -16.23 -1.21 13.36
C GLY A 32 -15.09 -0.47 12.65
N MET A 33 -14.14 -1.22 12.07
CA MET A 33 -13.04 -0.68 11.26
C MET A 33 -13.60 -0.04 9.99
N VAL A 34 -13.39 1.26 9.82
CA VAL A 34 -13.82 2.02 8.63
C VAL A 34 -12.71 2.22 7.60
N GLY A 35 -11.53 1.65 7.88
CA GLY A 35 -10.35 1.73 7.03
C GLY A 35 -9.27 2.69 7.55
N LYS A 36 -8.09 2.60 6.95
CA LYS A 36 -6.97 3.52 7.13
C LYS A 36 -6.39 3.86 5.77
N ASN A 37 -5.78 5.03 5.66
CA ASN A 37 -5.01 5.37 4.47
C ASN A 37 -3.62 4.76 4.61
N MET A 38 -3.18 4.08 3.56
CA MET A 38 -1.84 3.51 3.48
C MET A 38 -1.07 4.10 2.32
N TYR A 39 0.19 4.45 2.58
CA TYR A 39 1.08 5.03 1.58
C TYR A 39 2.37 4.22 1.52
N LEU A 40 2.79 3.92 0.30
CA LEU A 40 4.13 3.42 0.01
C LEU A 40 4.96 4.56 -0.56
N LEU A 41 6.02 4.95 0.15
CA LEU A 41 6.96 5.96 -0.30
C LEU A 41 8.29 5.29 -0.64
N SER A 42 8.88 5.65 -1.77
CA SER A 42 10.26 5.28 -2.11
C SER A 42 11.10 6.53 -2.33
N SER A 43 12.39 6.40 -2.05
CA SER A 43 13.41 7.43 -2.31
C SER A 43 14.45 6.97 -3.34
N GLU A 44 14.14 5.95 -4.15
CA GLU A 44 15.01 5.39 -5.20
C GLU A 44 15.61 6.45 -6.16
N ILE A 45 14.88 7.54 -6.42
CA ILE A 45 15.31 8.66 -7.28
C ILE A 45 15.95 9.83 -6.51
N GLY A 46 16.32 9.63 -5.25
CA GLY A 46 16.91 10.66 -4.38
C GLY A 46 15.91 11.63 -3.75
N ALA A 47 14.61 11.44 -3.97
CA ALA A 47 13.53 12.20 -3.34
C ALA A 47 12.36 11.28 -2.99
N TRP A 48 11.67 11.55 -1.87
CA TRP A 48 10.50 10.79 -1.46
C TRP A 48 9.33 11.00 -2.42
N ARG A 49 8.82 9.90 -2.97
CA ARG A 49 7.65 9.87 -3.83
C ARG A 49 6.62 8.87 -3.32
N ASN A 50 5.35 9.28 -3.28
CA ASN A 50 4.22 8.38 -3.05
C ASN A 50 3.99 7.52 -4.31
N LEU A 51 4.33 6.23 -4.23
CA LEU A 51 4.16 5.29 -5.33
C LEU A 51 2.71 4.81 -5.47
N THR A 52 1.98 4.77 -4.35
CA THR A 52 0.59 4.28 -4.29
C THR A 52 -0.43 5.26 -4.87
N GLY A 53 -0.12 6.56 -4.98
CA GLY A 53 -1.13 7.56 -5.33
C GLY A 53 -2.25 7.55 -4.30
N GLY A 54 -3.45 7.11 -4.70
CA GLY A 54 -4.62 6.87 -3.83
C GLY A 54 -4.99 5.39 -3.62
N LEU A 55 -4.13 4.46 -4.07
CA LEU A 55 -4.40 3.02 -4.00
C LEU A 55 -4.69 2.51 -2.57
N GLY A 56 -4.08 3.12 -1.56
CA GLY A 56 -4.26 2.73 -0.16
C GLY A 56 -5.34 3.49 0.59
N ASP A 57 -6.17 4.29 -0.08
CA ASP A 57 -7.26 5.02 0.57
C ASP A 57 -8.32 4.03 1.08
N ASN A 58 -8.68 4.16 2.36
CA ASN A 58 -9.62 3.26 3.05
C ASN A 58 -9.23 1.75 3.03
N ALA A 59 -7.95 1.43 2.88
CA ALA A 59 -7.45 0.06 2.95
C ALA A 59 -7.43 -0.49 4.40
N LEU A 60 -7.51 -1.81 4.57
CA LEU A 60 -7.18 -2.48 5.84
C LEU A 60 -5.71 -2.83 5.93
N SER A 61 -5.10 -3.31 4.84
CA SER A 61 -3.66 -3.55 4.78
C SER A 61 -3.16 -3.57 3.33
N PHE A 62 -1.86 -3.40 3.17
CA PHE A 62 -1.15 -3.91 1.99
C PHE A 62 -0.60 -5.29 2.32
N GLU A 63 -0.88 -6.25 1.45
CA GLU A 63 -0.14 -7.49 1.36
C GLU A 63 0.83 -7.38 0.19
N PHE A 64 2.12 -7.59 0.46
CA PHE A 64 3.18 -7.45 -0.53
C PHE A 64 3.54 -8.81 -1.11
N HIS A 65 3.46 -8.92 -2.43
CA HIS A 65 3.85 -10.11 -3.18
C HIS A 65 5.20 -9.85 -3.85
N ASP A 66 6.25 -10.46 -3.29
CA ASP A 66 7.62 -10.25 -3.72
C ASP A 66 7.82 -10.53 -5.22
N ARG A 67 8.72 -9.75 -5.81
CA ARG A 67 9.14 -9.89 -7.22
C ARG A 67 10.66 -9.98 -7.30
N ALA A 68 11.17 -10.13 -8.52
CA ALA A 68 12.60 -10.13 -8.77
C ALA A 68 13.26 -8.83 -8.26
N ALA A 69 14.51 -8.92 -7.83
CA ALA A 69 15.27 -7.76 -7.33
C ALA A 69 15.24 -6.57 -8.30
N GLY A 70 15.13 -5.36 -7.74
CA GLY A 70 14.93 -4.11 -8.47
C GLY A 70 13.52 -3.92 -9.05
N LYS A 71 12.58 -4.82 -8.76
CA LYS A 71 11.16 -4.64 -9.08
C LYS A 71 10.38 -4.44 -7.78
N MET A 72 9.61 -3.37 -7.71
CA MET A 72 8.63 -3.21 -6.64
C MET A 72 7.70 -4.44 -6.58
N PRO A 73 7.33 -4.88 -5.36
CA PRO A 73 6.42 -5.98 -5.18
C PRO A 73 5.05 -5.65 -5.80
N ASP A 74 4.28 -6.68 -6.14
CA ASP A 74 2.86 -6.43 -6.40
C ASP A 74 2.15 -6.17 -5.06
N ILE A 75 1.17 -5.26 -5.05
CA ILE A 75 0.40 -4.90 -3.86
C ILE A 75 -1.01 -5.46 -4.00
N GLU A 76 -1.43 -6.26 -3.04
CA GLU A 76 -2.83 -6.59 -2.82
C GLU A 76 -3.40 -5.68 -1.74
N VAL A 77 -4.42 -4.90 -2.09
CA VAL A 77 -5.07 -3.96 -1.17
C VAL A 77 -6.21 -4.68 -0.48
N THR A 78 -5.99 -5.10 0.76
CA THR A 78 -6.98 -5.86 1.51
C THR A 78 -8.00 -4.94 2.17
N GLY A 79 -9.23 -5.43 2.27
CA GLY A 79 -10.37 -4.75 2.87
C GLY A 79 -11.32 -5.74 3.55
N PRO A 80 -12.50 -5.31 4.00
CA PRO A 80 -13.54 -6.25 4.41
C PRO A 80 -13.98 -7.11 3.21
N GLY A 81 -13.98 -8.44 3.37
CA GLY A 81 -14.42 -9.38 2.33
C GLY A 81 -13.33 -10.35 1.89
N PHE A 82 -13.39 -10.78 0.63
CA PHE A 82 -12.49 -11.74 0.01
C PHE A 82 -12.21 -11.29 -1.42
N CYS A 83 -11.16 -11.83 -2.05
CA CYS A 83 -10.86 -11.58 -3.45
C CYS A 83 -10.51 -10.11 -3.73
N PHE A 84 -9.30 -9.71 -3.34
CA PHE A 84 -8.81 -8.35 -3.54
C PHE A 84 -8.00 -8.20 -4.83
N PRO A 85 -8.09 -7.05 -5.52
CA PRO A 85 -7.30 -6.80 -6.71
C PRO A 85 -5.81 -6.72 -6.35
N ILE A 86 -4.99 -7.29 -7.23
CA ILE A 86 -3.53 -7.16 -7.18
C ILE A 86 -3.12 -6.05 -8.14
N HIS A 87 -2.33 -5.13 -7.63
CA HIS A 87 -1.80 -3.99 -8.36
C HIS A 87 -0.31 -4.18 -8.60
N ARG A 88 0.14 -3.85 -9.80
CA ARG A 88 1.54 -3.96 -10.21
C ARG A 88 2.12 -2.59 -10.48
N TYR A 89 3.33 -2.39 -9.99
CA TYR A 89 4.12 -1.21 -10.34
C TYR A 89 4.65 -1.32 -11.78
N SER A 90 4.33 -0.33 -12.60
CA SER A 90 4.78 -0.16 -13.98
C SER A 90 4.76 1.31 -14.36
N ASP A 91 5.75 1.77 -15.14
CA ASP A 91 5.82 3.14 -15.66
C ASP A 91 5.71 4.25 -14.58
N GLY A 92 6.19 3.98 -13.37
CA GLY A 92 6.22 4.94 -12.27
C GLY A 92 4.97 4.99 -11.39
N GLU A 93 4.00 4.10 -11.59
CA GLU A 93 2.78 4.02 -10.76
C GLU A 93 2.26 2.57 -10.62
N TYR A 94 1.42 2.35 -9.61
CA TYR A 94 0.69 1.09 -9.47
C TYR A 94 -0.60 1.09 -10.29
N ARG A 95 -0.81 0.03 -11.08
CA ARG A 95 -2.04 -0.19 -11.87
C ARG A 95 -2.62 -1.57 -11.59
N SER A 96 -3.93 -1.74 -11.77
CA SER A 96 -4.59 -3.04 -11.65
C SER A 96 -3.93 -4.08 -12.56
N TRP A 97 -3.57 -5.23 -12.00
CA TRP A 97 -2.86 -6.31 -12.69
C TRP A 97 -3.68 -7.59 -12.75
N LYS A 98 -4.22 -8.02 -11.61
CA LYS A 98 -5.17 -9.13 -11.53
C LYS A 98 -6.39 -8.67 -10.76
N VAL A 99 -7.55 -8.94 -11.34
CA VAL A 99 -8.85 -8.73 -10.70
C VAL A 99 -9.50 -10.07 -10.48
N CYS A 100 -10.39 -10.14 -9.50
CA CYS A 100 -11.17 -11.33 -9.25
C CYS A 100 -12.27 -11.45 -10.31
N ASN A 101 -12.42 -12.64 -10.86
CA ASN A 101 -13.44 -12.98 -11.86
C ASN A 101 -14.67 -13.60 -11.18
#